data_AF-A0A9E4W802-F1
#
_entry.id   AF-A0A9E4W802-F1
#
_cell.length_a   1.000
_cell.length_b   1.000
_cell.length_c   1.000
_cell.angle_alpha   90.00
_cell.angle_beta   90.00
_cell.angle_gamma   90.00
#
_symmetry.space_group_name_H-M   'P 1'
#
loop_
_entity.id
_entity.type
_entity.pdbx_description
1 polymer ?
#
loop_
_entity_poly.entity_id
_entity_poly.type
_entity_poly.pdbx_seq_one_letter_code
_entity_poly.pdbx_strand_id
1 'polypeptide(L)'
;MSGQRVVDPDQPAVVAEQSSPTRQIRSMARLDRASSDHDVKLWHQQVAKLLGRNDFYLVCEPMCDGFAVSMTYKNGVLDKAVASDGDLVGQVITDTIRKAPGVPRRLTGTELPSHIEVMGNLYTPVPDGAKQAAGGRSPLRLFVHGISYSVGGRVPANQWSALAYLRAVGFHVSGDIKLARTPQEVLGHHQTLAGNASGRDYPCRGMLVKVNRFDHQTLLASREDGANWALAYAFPTAVSGEPLADHHGGPRSMPAQPQPVRRQPLRGRTVAVEVRSDQHSVQQVEKKVQELGGQIVRGVKGRADYIITDNAEKSMLKARLMQARTVGLREFLLYSNSLQAMSRLEAIIARI
;
A
#
# COMPACT_ATOMS: atom_id res chain seq x y z
N MET A 1 28.12 -12.90 8.73
CA MET A 1 26.73 -12.96 9.25
C MET A 1 26.35 -11.57 9.76
N SER A 2 25.60 -10.79 8.98
CA SER A 2 25.05 -9.51 9.42
C SER A 2 23.80 -9.26 8.60
N GLY A 3 22.62 -9.46 9.21
CA GLY A 3 21.35 -9.10 8.59
C GLY A 3 21.25 -7.58 8.51
N GLN A 4 21.06 -7.06 7.31
CA GLN A 4 20.92 -5.61 7.10
C GLN A 4 19.66 -5.13 7.84
N ARG A 5 19.84 -4.22 8.79
CA ARG A 5 18.73 -3.45 9.38
C ARG A 5 18.04 -2.72 8.25
N VAL A 6 16.74 -2.95 8.15
CA VAL A 6 15.87 -2.13 7.34
C VAL A 6 15.05 -1.36 8.35
N VAL A 7 15.01 -0.04 8.16
CA VAL A 7 14.14 0.94 8.80
C VAL A 7 14.74 1.80 9.94
N ASP A 8 14.31 3.06 9.86
CA ASP A 8 14.29 4.20 10.79
C ASP A 8 14.49 3.84 12.28
N PRO A 9 15.41 4.53 13.01
CA PRO A 9 15.72 4.26 14.42
C PRO A 9 14.53 4.28 15.39
N ASP A 10 13.42 4.94 15.06
CA ASP A 10 12.23 5.05 15.93
C ASP A 10 11.17 3.97 15.69
N GLN A 11 11.34 3.11 14.69
CA GLN A 11 10.40 2.02 14.42
C GLN A 11 10.92 0.69 15.00
N PRO A 12 10.04 -0.23 15.43
CA PRO A 12 10.49 -1.50 15.98
C PRO A 12 11.41 -2.23 15.00
N ALA A 13 12.58 -2.68 15.46
CA ALA A 13 13.50 -3.39 14.58
C ALA A 13 12.91 -4.77 14.22
N VAL A 14 12.24 -4.84 13.08
CA VAL A 14 11.79 -6.07 12.46
C VAL A 14 13.00 -6.74 11.84
N VAL A 15 13.28 -7.96 12.24
CA VAL A 15 14.36 -8.74 11.63
C VAL A 15 13.83 -9.33 10.33
N ALA A 16 14.30 -8.79 9.21
CA ALA A 16 14.05 -9.35 7.90
C ALA A 16 14.70 -10.73 7.77
N GLU A 17 14.00 -11.69 7.17
CA GLU A 17 14.58 -12.97 6.81
C GLU A 17 15.62 -12.79 5.69
N GLN A 18 16.67 -13.61 5.68
CA GLN A 18 17.61 -13.68 4.54
C GLN A 18 16.94 -14.34 3.34
N SER A 19 16.02 -13.61 2.71
CA SER A 19 15.26 -14.04 1.55
C SER A 19 15.11 -12.87 0.58
N SER A 20 14.88 -13.17 -0.69
CA SER A 20 14.60 -12.12 -1.67
C SER A 20 13.26 -11.44 -1.37
N PRO A 21 13.17 -10.10 -1.47
CA PRO A 21 11.90 -9.39 -1.36
C PRO A 21 10.83 -10.02 -2.24
N THR A 22 9.64 -10.20 -1.69
CA THR A 22 8.55 -10.92 -2.36
C THR A 22 7.38 -10.00 -2.60
N ARG A 23 6.68 -10.26 -3.71
CA ARG A 23 5.48 -9.54 -4.09
C ARG A 23 4.28 -9.92 -3.21
N GLN A 24 3.56 -8.94 -2.70
CA GLN A 24 2.22 -9.06 -2.15
C GLN A 24 1.21 -9.36 -3.27
N ILE A 25 0.05 -9.92 -2.94
CA ILE A 25 -0.97 -10.23 -3.95
C ILE A 25 -1.62 -8.93 -4.45
N ARG A 26 -1.82 -7.95 -3.57
CA ARG A 26 -2.25 -6.59 -3.92
C ARG A 26 -1.38 -5.51 -3.30
N SER A 27 -1.30 -4.35 -3.97
CA SER A 27 -0.61 -3.17 -3.43
C SER A 27 -1.37 -2.61 -2.25
N MET A 28 -0.66 -2.12 -1.25
CA MET A 28 -1.25 -1.22 -0.25
C MET A 28 -1.40 0.15 -0.88
N ALA A 29 -2.62 0.63 -1.02
CA ALA A 29 -2.87 1.94 -1.62
C ALA A 29 -2.54 3.04 -0.60
N ARG A 30 -1.90 4.13 -1.06
CA ARG A 30 -1.71 5.33 -0.24
C ARG A 30 -3.08 5.98 0.00
N LEU A 31 -3.38 6.28 1.26
CA LEU A 31 -4.66 6.83 1.67
C LEU A 31 -4.69 8.36 1.55
N ASP A 32 -5.84 8.90 1.18
CA ASP A 32 -6.13 10.32 1.34
C ASP A 32 -6.04 10.72 2.81
N ARG A 33 -5.72 11.98 3.08
CA ARG A 33 -5.58 12.50 4.45
C ARG A 33 -6.55 13.63 4.71
N ALA A 34 -7.16 13.61 5.90
CA ALA A 34 -7.95 14.69 6.46
C ALA A 34 -7.30 15.17 7.75
N SER A 35 -7.23 16.49 7.92
CA SER A 35 -6.81 17.15 9.17
C SER A 35 -7.94 17.93 9.81
N SER A 36 -9.09 18.06 9.13
CA SER A 36 -10.27 18.77 9.63
C SER A 36 -11.58 18.04 9.35
N ASP A 37 -12.61 18.38 10.13
CA ASP A 37 -13.99 17.92 9.93
C ASP A 37 -14.53 18.31 8.55
N HIS A 38 -14.03 19.42 7.99
CA HIS A 38 -14.40 19.88 6.66
C HIS A 38 -13.88 18.93 5.58
N ASP A 39 -12.64 18.48 5.69
CA ASP A 39 -12.03 17.53 4.75
C ASP A 39 -12.81 16.21 4.71
N VAL A 40 -13.25 15.71 5.86
CA VAL A 40 -14.07 14.49 5.95
C VAL A 40 -15.39 14.65 5.20
N LYS A 41 -16.04 15.83 5.32
CA LYS A 41 -17.29 16.13 4.60
C LYS A 41 -17.06 16.23 3.10
N LEU A 42 -15.98 16.89 2.66
CA LEU A 42 -15.61 17.00 1.24
C LEU A 42 -15.31 15.64 0.63
N TRP A 43 -14.49 14.83 1.31
CA TRP A 43 -14.19 13.46 0.89
C TRP A 43 -15.46 12.63 0.75
N HIS A 44 -16.36 12.68 1.74
CA HIS A 44 -17.65 11.97 1.65
C HIS A 44 -18.50 12.43 0.46
N GLN A 45 -18.56 13.74 0.18
CA GLN A 45 -19.28 14.28 -0.98
C GLN A 45 -18.67 13.79 -2.30
N GLN A 46 -17.34 13.75 -2.40
CA GLN A 46 -16.64 13.20 -3.56
C GLN A 46 -16.94 11.71 -3.75
N VAL A 47 -16.89 10.91 -2.68
CA VAL A 47 -17.27 9.49 -2.71
C VAL A 47 -18.72 9.33 -3.18
N ALA A 48 -19.65 10.11 -2.64
CA ALA A 48 -21.06 10.06 -3.03
C ALA A 48 -21.27 10.38 -4.51
N LYS A 49 -20.56 11.39 -5.02
CA LYS A 49 -20.58 11.76 -6.44
C LYS A 49 -20.03 10.64 -7.31
N LEU A 50 -18.91 10.04 -6.93
CA LEU A 50 -18.30 8.93 -7.68
C LEU A 50 -19.19 7.67 -7.66
N LEU A 51 -19.86 7.38 -6.55
CA LEU A 51 -20.80 6.25 -6.47
C LEU A 51 -22.16 6.54 -7.13
N GLY A 52 -22.49 7.81 -7.40
CA GLY A 52 -23.81 8.24 -7.87
C GLY A 52 -24.91 8.08 -6.82
N ARG A 53 -24.55 8.00 -5.53
CA ARG A 53 -25.47 7.78 -4.41
C ARG A 53 -24.85 8.23 -3.09
N ASN A 54 -25.68 8.58 -2.11
CA ASN A 54 -25.26 9.06 -0.79
C ASN A 54 -25.66 8.11 0.36
N ASP A 55 -26.34 7.01 0.07
CA ASP A 55 -26.80 5.98 1.01
C ASP A 55 -25.82 4.79 1.02
N PHE A 56 -24.62 5.05 1.52
CA PHE A 56 -23.59 4.02 1.74
C PHE A 56 -23.04 4.09 3.16
N TYR A 57 -22.56 2.96 3.64
CA TYR A 57 -21.97 2.86 4.97
C TYR A 57 -20.45 3.09 4.92
N LEU A 58 -19.94 3.62 6.01
CA LEU A 58 -18.53 3.76 6.32
C LEU A 58 -18.17 2.86 7.50
N VAL A 59 -16.93 2.37 7.53
CA VAL A 59 -16.33 1.69 8.68
C VAL A 59 -15.21 2.55 9.20
N CYS A 60 -15.30 2.92 10.47
CA CYS A 60 -14.32 3.67 11.22
C CYS A 60 -13.48 2.71 12.06
N GLU A 61 -12.16 2.82 11.98
CA GLU A 61 -11.20 1.97 12.69
C GLU A 61 -10.09 2.85 13.28
N PRO A 62 -9.53 2.55 14.47
CA PRO A 62 -8.34 3.24 14.95
C PRO A 62 -7.18 3.13 13.96
N MET A 63 -6.49 4.24 13.73
CA MET A 63 -5.29 4.27 12.91
C MET A 63 -4.09 3.95 13.81
N CYS A 64 -3.80 2.66 13.96
CA CYS A 64 -2.63 2.21 14.70
C CYS A 64 -1.35 2.53 13.93
N ASP A 65 -0.42 3.23 14.57
CA ASP A 65 0.90 3.43 13.99
C ASP A 65 1.71 2.14 14.08
N GLY A 66 2.49 1.89 13.05
CA GLY A 66 3.30 0.70 12.96
C GLY A 66 3.70 0.39 11.53
N PHE A 67 4.21 -0.82 11.34
CA PHE A 67 4.58 -1.33 10.04
C PHE A 67 3.44 -2.07 9.40
N ALA A 68 3.09 -1.68 8.19
CA ALA A 68 2.10 -2.42 7.44
C ALA A 68 2.64 -3.81 7.05
N VAL A 69 1.83 -4.83 7.27
CA VAL A 69 2.13 -6.22 7.00
C VAL A 69 0.99 -6.86 6.22
N SER A 70 1.36 -7.63 5.20
CA SER A 70 0.49 -8.60 4.54
C SER A 70 0.82 -10.00 5.05
N MET A 71 -0.20 -10.77 5.41
CA MET A 71 -0.06 -12.17 5.83
C MET A 71 -0.90 -13.06 4.93
N THR A 72 -0.24 -14.00 4.27
CA THR A 72 -0.86 -15.00 3.41
C THR A 72 -1.10 -16.29 4.19
N TYR A 73 -2.33 -16.77 4.19
CA TYR A 73 -2.73 -18.07 4.70
C TYR A 73 -3.19 -18.97 3.55
N LYS A 74 -2.70 -20.21 3.55
CA LYS A 74 -3.13 -21.26 2.62
C LYS A 74 -3.78 -22.39 3.39
N ASN A 75 -5.01 -22.76 3.01
CA ASN A 75 -5.82 -23.75 3.70
C ASN A 75 -5.84 -23.53 5.22
N GLY A 76 -6.00 -22.27 5.62
CA GLY A 76 -6.01 -21.84 7.02
C GLY A 76 -4.65 -21.80 7.72
N VAL A 77 -3.52 -22.15 7.11
CA VAL A 77 -2.19 -22.12 7.75
C VAL A 77 -1.39 -20.91 7.28
N LEU A 78 -0.73 -20.20 8.19
CA LEU A 78 0.17 -19.09 7.84
C LEU A 78 1.31 -19.59 6.95
N ASP A 79 1.28 -19.17 5.68
CA ASP A 79 2.26 -19.54 4.64
C ASP A 79 3.41 -18.54 4.60
N LYS A 80 3.08 -17.24 4.57
CA LYS A 80 4.06 -16.16 4.39
C LYS A 80 3.56 -14.86 5.01
N ALA A 81 4.48 -14.05 5.50
CA ALA A 81 4.16 -12.65 5.83
C ALA A 81 5.23 -11.69 5.29
N VAL A 82 4.77 -10.53 4.86
CA VAL A 82 5.57 -9.52 4.17
C VAL A 82 5.31 -8.15 4.80
N ALA A 83 6.35 -7.54 5.37
CA ALA A 83 6.33 -6.14 5.77
C ALA A 83 6.57 -5.26 4.54
N SER A 84 5.77 -4.22 4.40
CA SER A 84 5.87 -3.26 3.30
C SER A 84 5.65 -1.84 3.82
N ASP A 85 6.32 -0.89 3.18
CA ASP A 85 6.18 0.54 3.37
C ASP A 85 5.10 1.17 2.45
N GLY A 86 4.28 0.34 1.80
CA GLY A 86 3.27 0.76 0.82
C GLY A 86 3.47 0.16 -0.56
N ASP A 87 4.63 -0.45 -0.81
CA ASP A 87 4.96 -1.08 -2.09
C ASP A 87 4.42 -2.52 -2.24
N LEU A 88 4.18 -2.92 -3.49
CA LEU A 88 3.83 -4.29 -3.88
C LEU A 88 4.89 -5.33 -3.51
N VAL A 89 6.13 -4.92 -3.27
CA VAL A 89 7.23 -5.82 -2.91
C VAL A 89 7.72 -5.40 -1.53
N GLY A 90 7.69 -6.33 -0.59
CA GLY A 90 8.14 -6.09 0.77
C GLY A 90 9.12 -7.16 1.24
N GLN A 91 9.55 -7.02 2.47
CA GLN A 91 10.48 -7.94 3.11
C GLN A 91 9.74 -9.07 3.79
N VAL A 92 10.22 -10.29 3.60
CA VAL A 92 9.65 -11.46 4.25
C VAL A 92 10.00 -11.43 5.75
N ILE A 93 8.96 -11.52 6.57
CA ILE A 93 9.05 -11.44 8.04
C ILE A 93 8.19 -12.53 8.71
N THR A 94 8.01 -13.65 8.02
CA THR A 94 7.14 -14.76 8.45
C THR A 94 7.54 -15.29 9.83
N ASP A 95 8.83 -15.44 10.11
CA ASP A 95 9.33 -15.92 11.39
C ASP A 95 9.13 -14.91 12.53
N THR A 96 9.19 -13.62 12.23
CA THR A 96 8.82 -12.56 13.18
C THR A 96 7.33 -12.64 13.48
N ILE A 97 6.49 -12.77 12.45
CA ILE A 97 5.04 -12.85 12.56
C ILE A 97 4.59 -14.12 13.32
N ARG A 98 5.25 -15.26 13.12
CA ARG A 98 4.98 -16.51 13.86
C ARG A 98 5.22 -16.41 15.37
N LYS A 99 5.99 -15.41 15.82
CA LYS A 99 6.32 -15.15 17.22
C LYS A 99 5.49 -14.01 17.81
N ALA A 100 4.82 -13.21 16.98
CA ALA A 100 4.02 -12.08 17.42
C ALA A 100 2.74 -12.56 18.13
N PRO A 101 2.47 -12.14 19.38
CA PRO A 101 1.21 -12.43 20.05
C PRO A 101 0.00 -11.91 19.26
N GLY A 102 -1.09 -12.69 19.25
CA GLY A 102 -2.32 -12.35 18.54
C GLY A 102 -2.33 -12.69 17.05
N VAL A 103 -1.24 -13.26 16.50
CA VAL A 103 -1.22 -13.83 15.15
C VAL A 103 -1.55 -15.33 15.21
N PRO A 104 -2.69 -15.78 14.66
CA PRO A 104 -3.01 -17.21 14.59
C PRO A 104 -2.04 -17.92 13.64
N ARG A 105 -1.38 -19.00 14.08
CA ARG A 105 -0.59 -19.86 13.16
C ARG A 105 -1.48 -20.66 12.22
N ARG A 106 -2.69 -20.98 12.69
CA ARG A 106 -3.75 -21.62 11.95
C ARG A 106 -5.06 -20.92 12.28
N LEU A 107 -5.81 -20.55 11.25
CA LEU A 107 -7.14 -19.96 11.34
C LEU A 107 -8.13 -20.98 11.91
N THR A 108 -9.06 -20.51 12.73
CA THR A 108 -10.14 -21.32 13.30
C THR A 108 -11.42 -21.21 12.48
N GLY A 109 -12.23 -22.27 12.47
CA GLY A 109 -13.56 -22.26 11.85
C GLY A 109 -13.76 -23.32 10.76
N THR A 110 -14.96 -23.31 10.19
CA THR A 110 -15.40 -24.17 9.09
C THR A 110 -15.51 -23.31 7.81
N GLU A 111 -15.32 -23.91 6.62
CA GLU A 111 -15.36 -23.21 5.32
C GLU A 111 -14.28 -22.13 5.10
N LEU A 112 -13.08 -22.34 5.63
CA LEU A 112 -11.95 -21.43 5.42
C LEU A 112 -11.57 -21.30 3.93
N PRO A 113 -11.21 -20.10 3.45
CA PRO A 113 -10.64 -19.93 2.13
C PRO A 113 -9.40 -20.79 1.93
N SER A 114 -9.27 -21.37 0.73
CA SER A 114 -8.05 -22.06 0.32
C SER A 114 -6.84 -21.13 0.28
N HIS A 115 -7.10 -19.83 0.08
CA HIS A 115 -6.09 -18.77 0.08
C HIS A 115 -6.73 -17.50 0.62
N ILE A 116 -6.10 -16.83 1.57
CA ILE A 116 -6.51 -15.50 2.06
C ILE A 116 -5.27 -14.64 2.39
N GLU A 117 -5.31 -13.37 2.01
CA GLU A 117 -4.32 -12.36 2.37
C GLU A 117 -4.96 -11.37 3.35
N VAL A 118 -4.39 -11.30 4.56
CA VAL A 118 -4.85 -10.46 5.67
C VAL A 118 -3.87 -9.31 5.86
N MET A 119 -4.40 -8.10 5.93
CA MET A 119 -3.65 -6.87 6.10
C MET A 119 -3.72 -6.37 7.54
N GLY A 120 -2.60 -5.89 8.06
CA GLY A 120 -2.53 -5.31 9.40
C GLY A 120 -1.31 -4.42 9.61
N ASN A 121 -1.21 -3.88 10.82
CA ASN A 121 -0.07 -3.10 11.28
C ASN A 121 0.58 -3.80 12.48
N LEU A 122 1.88 -4.08 12.38
CA LEU A 122 2.72 -4.48 13.50
C LEU A 122 3.15 -3.25 14.29
N TYR A 123 2.95 -3.29 15.61
CA TYR A 123 3.28 -2.18 16.50
C TYR A 123 3.97 -2.67 17.77
N THR A 124 4.70 -1.77 18.41
CA THR A 124 5.20 -1.97 19.77
C THR A 124 4.17 -1.42 20.75
N PRO A 125 3.70 -2.21 21.73
CA PRO A 125 2.80 -1.70 22.75
C PRO A 125 3.41 -0.54 23.52
N VAL A 126 2.60 0.47 23.84
CA VAL A 126 3.02 1.57 24.71
C VAL A 126 2.89 1.09 26.16
N PRO A 127 3.96 1.08 26.97
CA PRO A 127 3.85 0.69 28.37
C PRO A 127 2.98 1.67 29.13
N ASP A 128 2.05 1.17 29.95
CA ASP A 128 1.31 1.98 30.92
C ASP A 128 2.28 2.50 31.98
N GLY A 129 2.78 3.73 31.83
CA GLY A 129 3.34 4.59 32.90
C GLY A 129 4.43 4.04 33.85
N ALA A 130 4.84 2.78 33.74
CA ALA A 130 5.72 2.11 34.70
C ALA A 130 6.51 0.99 34.01
N LYS A 131 7.83 1.19 34.00
CA LYS A 131 8.89 0.24 33.65
C LYS A 131 9.01 -0.12 32.16
N GLN A 132 9.84 0.65 31.44
CA GLN A 132 10.79 0.00 30.54
C GLN A 132 11.65 -0.94 31.38
N ALA A 133 11.38 -2.24 31.31
CA ALA A 133 12.29 -3.23 31.87
C ALA A 133 13.63 -3.10 31.13
N ALA A 134 14.69 -2.82 31.88
CA ALA A 134 16.04 -2.74 31.37
C ALA A 134 16.35 -3.94 30.47
N GLY A 135 16.58 -3.68 29.17
CA GLY A 135 17.15 -4.65 28.23
C GLY A 135 16.20 -5.62 27.52
N GLY A 136 14.89 -5.60 27.76
CA GLY A 136 13.92 -6.46 27.07
C GLY A 136 13.10 -5.71 26.01
N ARG A 137 13.08 -6.16 24.76
CA ARG A 137 12.13 -5.62 23.75
C ARG A 137 10.73 -6.16 24.03
N SER A 138 9.74 -5.29 24.19
CA SER A 138 8.32 -5.68 24.24
C SER A 138 7.95 -6.50 22.99
N PRO A 139 7.17 -7.58 23.13
CA PRO A 139 6.76 -8.37 21.98
C PRO A 139 5.88 -7.53 21.05
N LEU A 140 6.17 -7.56 19.76
CA LEU A 140 5.38 -6.89 18.72
C LEU A 140 3.97 -7.47 18.69
N ARG A 141 2.97 -6.60 18.61
CA ARG A 141 1.56 -6.97 18.46
C ARG A 141 1.04 -6.56 17.09
N LEU A 142 -0.12 -7.10 16.72
CA LEU A 142 -0.73 -6.91 15.42
C LEU A 142 -2.13 -6.31 15.55
N PHE A 143 -2.39 -5.26 14.77
CA PHE A 143 -3.74 -4.79 14.44
C PHE A 143 -4.10 -5.20 13.02
N VAL A 144 -5.07 -6.10 12.83
CA VAL A 144 -5.59 -6.36 11.48
C VAL A 144 -6.65 -5.34 11.10
N HIS A 145 -6.64 -4.93 9.83
CA HIS A 145 -7.53 -3.89 9.32
C HIS A 145 -8.19 -4.26 7.98
N GLY A 146 -8.02 -5.49 7.49
CA GLY A 146 -8.74 -5.92 6.29
C GLY A 146 -8.23 -7.19 5.65
N ILE A 147 -8.94 -7.58 4.59
CA ILE A 147 -8.62 -8.69 3.70
C ILE A 147 -8.38 -8.08 2.32
N SER A 148 -7.20 -8.29 1.74
CA SER A 148 -6.84 -7.76 0.41
C SER A 148 -7.10 -8.76 -0.71
N TYR A 149 -7.10 -10.05 -0.40
CA TYR A 149 -7.31 -11.12 -1.36
C TYR A 149 -7.87 -12.38 -0.70
N SER A 150 -8.67 -13.14 -1.44
CA SER A 150 -9.18 -14.43 -0.98
C SER A 150 -9.71 -15.29 -2.13
N VAL A 151 -9.54 -16.61 -2.05
CA VAL A 151 -10.09 -17.59 -2.99
C VAL A 151 -10.65 -18.79 -2.24
N GLY A 152 -11.88 -19.18 -2.62
CA GLY A 152 -12.62 -20.27 -1.99
C GLY A 152 -13.17 -19.90 -0.61
N GLY A 153 -14.01 -20.78 -0.07
CA GLY A 153 -14.66 -20.56 1.22
C GLY A 153 -15.66 -19.41 1.21
N ARG A 154 -16.17 -19.07 2.40
CA ARG A 154 -17.11 -17.95 2.58
C ARG A 154 -16.36 -16.69 2.97
N VAL A 155 -16.20 -15.76 2.02
CA VAL A 155 -15.54 -14.48 2.26
C VAL A 155 -16.57 -13.36 2.37
N PRO A 156 -16.43 -12.44 3.35
CA PRO A 156 -17.32 -11.30 3.50
C PRO A 156 -17.34 -10.36 2.28
N ALA A 157 -18.51 -9.80 1.99
CA ALA A 157 -18.71 -8.84 0.87
C ALA A 157 -18.44 -7.36 1.27
N ASN A 158 -18.16 -7.10 2.53
CA ASN A 158 -17.97 -5.76 3.07
C ASN A 158 -16.97 -5.76 4.24
N GLN A 159 -16.38 -4.59 4.50
CA GLN A 159 -15.35 -4.35 5.50
C GLN A 159 -15.81 -4.70 6.91
N TRP A 160 -17.04 -4.34 7.30
CA TRP A 160 -17.59 -4.64 8.63
C TRP A 160 -17.64 -6.15 8.88
N SER A 161 -18.21 -6.90 7.94
CA SER A 161 -18.26 -8.35 7.99
C SER A 161 -16.87 -8.99 7.85
N ALA A 162 -15.93 -8.36 7.14
CA ALA A 162 -14.54 -8.80 7.05
C ALA A 162 -13.83 -8.72 8.40
N LEU A 163 -13.98 -7.61 9.12
CA LEU A 163 -13.44 -7.46 10.48
C LEU A 163 -14.08 -8.46 11.46
N ALA A 164 -15.39 -8.67 11.37
CA ALA A 164 -16.08 -9.69 12.18
C ALA A 164 -15.56 -11.11 11.87
N TYR A 165 -15.36 -11.44 10.60
CA TYR A 165 -14.78 -12.70 10.17
C TYR A 165 -13.35 -12.88 10.69
N LEU A 166 -12.49 -11.86 10.55
CA LEU A 166 -11.10 -11.90 11.04
C LEU A 166 -11.06 -12.18 12.55
N ARG A 167 -11.97 -11.56 13.32
CA ARG A 167 -12.13 -11.86 14.75
C ARG A 167 -12.52 -13.32 14.99
N ALA A 168 -13.49 -13.85 14.24
CA ALA A 168 -13.98 -15.22 14.38
C ALA A 168 -12.92 -16.29 14.02
N VAL A 169 -12.02 -15.98 13.08
CA VAL A 169 -10.94 -16.91 12.67
C VAL A 169 -9.66 -16.78 13.51
N GLY A 170 -9.69 -15.99 14.58
CA GLY A 170 -8.65 -15.95 15.61
C GLY A 170 -7.75 -14.71 15.62
N PHE A 171 -8.01 -13.69 14.81
CA PHE A 171 -7.28 -12.43 14.91
C PHE A 171 -7.83 -11.53 16.00
N HIS A 172 -6.95 -10.73 16.60
CA HIS A 172 -7.36 -9.58 17.38
C HIS A 172 -7.82 -8.46 16.45
N VAL A 173 -9.08 -8.02 16.62
CA VAL A 173 -9.68 -6.89 15.91
C VAL A 173 -10.13 -5.89 16.95
N SER A 174 -9.76 -4.61 16.75
CA SER A 174 -10.09 -3.52 17.69
C SER A 174 -11.57 -3.53 18.09
N GLY A 175 -11.84 -3.30 19.38
CA GLY A 175 -13.19 -3.05 19.88
C GLY A 175 -13.70 -1.66 19.50
N ASP A 176 -12.80 -0.73 19.18
CA ASP A 176 -13.07 0.68 18.89
C ASP A 176 -13.52 0.92 17.43
N ILE A 177 -14.09 -0.09 16.78
CA ILE A 177 -14.62 0.03 15.41
C ILE A 177 -16.06 0.55 15.43
N LYS A 178 -16.43 1.35 14.42
CA LYS A 178 -17.81 1.85 14.27
C LYS A 178 -18.28 1.74 12.84
N LEU A 179 -19.51 1.25 12.66
CA LEU A 179 -20.25 1.39 11.42
C LEU A 179 -20.97 2.74 11.44
N ALA A 180 -20.69 3.60 10.45
CA ALA A 180 -21.26 4.93 10.33
C ALA A 180 -22.07 5.07 9.04
N ARG A 181 -23.19 5.79 9.09
CA ARG A 181 -24.03 6.12 7.91
C ARG A 181 -23.81 7.53 7.39
N THR A 182 -23.28 8.41 8.22
CA THR A 182 -23.18 9.84 7.94
C THR A 182 -21.81 10.39 8.32
N PRO A 183 -21.34 11.48 7.68
CA PRO A 183 -20.14 12.18 8.13
C PRO A 183 -20.21 12.58 9.61
N GLN A 184 -21.38 12.97 10.12
CA GLN A 184 -21.56 13.35 11.52
C GLN A 184 -21.26 12.20 12.49
N GLU A 185 -21.68 10.98 12.15
CA GLU A 185 -21.34 9.79 12.94
C GLU A 185 -19.84 9.46 12.91
N VAL A 186 -19.16 9.74 11.79
CA VAL A 186 -17.70 9.62 11.66
C VAL A 186 -17.02 10.64 12.59
N LEU A 187 -17.41 11.91 12.53
CA LEU A 187 -16.83 12.97 13.35
C LEU A 187 -17.04 12.71 14.85
N GLY A 188 -18.23 12.28 15.26
CA GLY A 188 -18.50 11.92 16.65
C GLY A 188 -17.65 10.75 17.14
N HIS A 189 -17.40 9.75 16.28
CA HIS A 189 -16.51 8.64 16.64
C HIS A 189 -15.05 9.08 16.73
N HIS A 190 -14.59 9.92 15.80
CA HIS A 190 -13.24 10.49 15.85
C HIS A 190 -13.00 11.24 17.17
N GLN A 191 -13.95 12.08 17.59
CA GLN A 191 -13.90 12.78 18.88
C GLN A 191 -13.86 11.80 20.07
N THR A 192 -14.68 10.75 20.03
CA THR A 192 -14.67 9.67 21.04
C THR A 192 -13.29 9.00 21.10
N LEU A 193 -12.69 8.71 19.95
CA LEU A 193 -11.36 8.12 19.89
C LEU A 193 -10.28 9.08 20.39
N ALA A 194 -10.36 10.36 20.04
CA ALA A 194 -9.40 11.37 20.49
C ALA A 194 -9.44 11.55 22.01
N GLY A 195 -10.64 11.58 22.61
CA GLY A 195 -10.82 11.74 24.06
C GLY A 195 -10.29 10.55 24.89
N ASN A 196 -10.26 9.34 24.31
CA ASN A 196 -9.79 8.13 24.97
C ASN A 196 -8.33 7.76 24.63
N ALA A 197 -7.53 8.69 24.10
CA ALA A 197 -6.17 8.42 23.65
C ALA A 197 -5.23 7.91 24.75
N SER A 198 -5.39 8.38 25.98
CA SER A 198 -4.49 8.08 27.11
C SER A 198 -4.65 6.68 27.71
N GLY A 199 -5.70 5.93 27.35
CA GLY A 199 -5.98 4.59 27.90
C GLY A 199 -5.64 3.43 26.97
N ARG A 200 -4.94 3.68 25.85
CA ARG A 200 -4.63 2.65 24.84
C ARG A 200 -3.24 2.08 25.06
N ASP A 201 -3.13 0.76 24.95
CA ASP A 201 -1.84 0.06 24.97
C ASP A 201 -1.15 0.02 23.59
N TYR A 202 -1.64 0.82 22.63
CA TYR A 202 -1.14 0.90 21.26
C TYR A 202 -1.05 2.35 20.76
N PRO A 203 -0.05 2.67 19.93
CA PRO A 203 0.10 4.00 19.36
C PRO A 203 -1.01 4.24 18.33
N CYS A 204 -1.76 5.33 18.51
CA CYS A 204 -2.90 5.66 17.66
C CYS A 204 -2.89 7.17 17.37
N ARG A 205 -2.76 7.56 16.10
CA ARG A 205 -2.67 8.96 15.67
C ARG A 205 -3.94 9.50 15.02
N GLY A 206 -4.97 8.68 14.92
CA GLY A 206 -6.23 9.08 14.32
C GLY A 206 -7.14 7.90 14.05
N MET A 207 -7.92 8.04 13.00
CA MET A 207 -8.93 7.08 12.58
C MET A 207 -8.84 6.85 11.07
N LEU A 208 -8.94 5.59 10.67
CA LEU A 208 -9.20 5.21 9.29
C LEU A 208 -10.70 5.19 9.04
N VAL A 209 -11.13 5.75 7.93
CA VAL A 209 -12.52 5.74 7.47
C VAL A 209 -12.55 5.05 6.12
N LYS A 210 -13.33 3.98 5.99
CA LYS A 210 -13.39 3.16 4.75
C LYS A 210 -14.82 3.04 4.27
N VAL A 211 -15.04 3.11 2.96
CA VAL A 211 -16.33 2.72 2.35
C VAL A 211 -16.57 1.24 2.63
N ASN A 212 -17.73 0.90 3.19
CA ASN A 212 -17.95 -0.43 3.75
C ASN A 212 -17.98 -1.54 2.68
N ARG A 213 -18.70 -1.36 1.57
CA ARG A 213 -18.88 -2.44 0.58
C ARG A 213 -17.67 -2.57 -0.37
N PHE A 214 -17.23 -3.80 -0.63
CA PHE A 214 -16.06 -4.03 -1.49
C PHE A 214 -16.29 -3.78 -2.98
N ASP A 215 -17.52 -3.95 -3.46
CA ASP A 215 -17.87 -3.56 -4.83
C ASP A 215 -17.80 -2.04 -5.03
N HIS A 216 -18.23 -1.26 -4.03
CA HIS A 216 -18.04 0.18 -4.02
C HIS A 216 -16.56 0.57 -3.97
N GLN A 217 -15.75 -0.09 -3.12
CA GLN A 217 -14.30 0.14 -3.07
C GLN A 217 -13.65 -0.15 -4.43
N THR A 218 -14.04 -1.24 -5.10
CA THR A 218 -13.53 -1.62 -6.42
C THR A 218 -13.90 -0.58 -7.47
N LEU A 219 -15.14 -0.10 -7.47
CA LEU A 219 -15.59 0.97 -8.37
C LEU A 219 -14.79 2.26 -8.16
N LEU A 220 -14.61 2.68 -6.91
CA LEU A 220 -13.88 3.90 -6.55
C LEU A 220 -12.39 3.81 -6.93
N ALA A 221 -11.77 2.65 -6.72
CA ALA A 221 -10.37 2.39 -7.08
C ALA A 221 -10.12 2.38 -8.60
N SER A 222 -11.17 2.22 -9.42
CA SER A 222 -11.04 2.17 -10.89
C SER A 222 -11.10 3.54 -11.58
N ARG A 223 -11.49 4.60 -10.85
CA ARG A 223 -11.87 5.89 -11.45
C ARG A 223 -10.78 6.96 -11.43
N GLU A 224 -9.84 6.95 -10.48
CA GLU A 224 -8.74 7.93 -10.38
C GLU A 224 -7.50 7.33 -9.69
N ASP A 225 -6.35 8.01 -9.75
CA ASP A 225 -5.11 7.64 -9.06
C ASP A 225 -5.25 7.86 -7.54
N GLY A 226 -5.63 6.84 -6.79
CA GLY A 226 -5.69 6.91 -5.31
C GLY A 226 -6.68 5.95 -4.67
N ALA A 227 -6.62 5.84 -3.34
CA ALA A 227 -7.58 5.06 -2.55
C ALA A 227 -8.84 5.88 -2.25
N ASN A 228 -9.60 6.29 -3.29
CA ASN A 228 -10.84 7.08 -3.17
C ASN A 228 -11.96 6.42 -2.34
N TRP A 229 -11.69 5.27 -1.74
CA TRP A 229 -12.57 4.51 -0.89
C TRP A 229 -12.13 4.49 0.59
N ALA A 230 -11.01 5.13 0.93
CA ALA A 230 -10.53 5.22 2.31
C ALA A 230 -9.81 6.55 2.61
N LEU A 231 -9.97 7.02 3.85
CA LEU A 231 -9.45 8.28 4.35
C LEU A 231 -8.75 8.07 5.70
N ALA A 232 -7.57 8.67 5.84
CA ALA A 232 -6.84 8.76 7.10
C ALA A 232 -7.14 10.11 7.77
N TYR A 233 -7.88 10.09 8.88
CA TYR A 233 -8.29 11.29 9.62
C TYR A 233 -7.53 11.41 10.94
N ALA A 234 -6.56 12.33 10.98
CA ALA A 234 -5.65 12.50 12.13
C ALA A 234 -6.35 13.13 13.34
N PHE A 235 -5.87 12.83 14.55
CA PHE A 235 -6.32 13.56 15.75
C PHE A 235 -5.83 15.02 15.72
N PRO A 236 -6.56 15.95 16.36
CA PRO A 236 -6.08 17.32 16.51
C PRO A 236 -4.83 17.32 17.39
N THR A 237 -3.73 17.88 16.91
CA THR A 237 -2.58 18.16 17.79
C THR A 237 -2.90 19.32 18.72
N ALA A 238 -2.65 19.15 20.02
CA ALA A 238 -2.69 20.26 20.96
C ALA A 238 -1.71 21.35 20.51
N VAL A 239 -2.13 22.61 20.55
CA VAL A 239 -1.30 23.78 20.19
C VAL A 239 -0.27 24.01 21.30
N SER A 240 0.75 23.17 21.36
CA SER A 240 2.06 23.55 21.89
C SER A 240 2.92 23.81 20.66
N GLY A 241 3.52 25.00 20.57
CA GLY A 241 4.26 25.51 19.41
C GLY A 241 5.55 24.75 19.10
N GLU A 242 5.46 23.46 18.85
CA GLU A 242 6.44 22.68 18.11
C GLU A 242 5.72 21.98 16.95
N PRO A 243 6.15 22.18 15.69
CA PRO A 243 5.61 21.45 14.58
C PRO A 243 5.78 19.95 14.86
N LEU A 244 4.72 19.16 14.60
CA LEU A 244 4.82 17.72 14.47
C LEU A 244 6.11 17.41 13.71
N ALA A 245 7.07 16.77 14.38
CA ALA A 245 8.21 16.21 13.71
C ALA A 245 7.67 15.30 12.60
N ASP A 246 7.88 15.72 11.35
CA ASP A 246 7.97 14.78 10.24
C ASP A 246 8.91 13.67 10.72
N HIS A 247 8.42 12.44 10.82
CA HIS A 247 9.30 11.28 10.99
C HIS A 247 9.94 10.94 9.65
N HIS A 248 10.64 11.93 9.11
CA HIS A 248 11.83 11.83 8.29
C HIS A 248 12.85 12.69 9.02
N GLY A 249 13.98 12.10 9.42
CA GLY A 249 15.03 12.79 10.16
C GLY A 249 15.24 14.25 9.73
N GLY A 250 15.15 15.16 10.69
CA GLY A 250 15.29 16.60 10.49
C GLY A 250 16.65 17.05 9.93
N PRO A 251 16.76 18.32 9.55
CA PRO A 251 17.72 18.81 8.57
C PRO A 251 19.13 18.97 9.14
N ARG A 252 20.10 18.26 8.55
CA ARG A 252 21.49 18.73 8.56
C ARG A 252 21.66 19.71 7.41
N SER A 253 22.31 20.84 7.69
CA SER A 253 22.66 21.90 6.74
C SER A 253 22.99 21.33 5.36
N MET A 254 22.17 21.66 4.36
CA MET A 254 22.39 21.18 3.01
C MET A 254 23.64 21.85 2.43
N PRO A 255 24.69 21.11 2.03
CA PRO A 255 25.54 21.60 0.95
C PRO A 255 24.66 21.78 -0.29
N ALA A 256 24.96 22.80 -1.11
CA ALA A 256 24.19 23.17 -2.29
C ALA A 256 23.66 21.92 -3.04
N GLN A 257 22.34 21.86 -3.28
CA GLN A 257 21.75 20.74 -4.01
C GLN A 257 22.44 20.59 -5.37
N PRO A 258 23.03 19.43 -5.70
CA PRO A 258 23.38 19.16 -7.08
C PRO A 258 22.07 19.15 -7.88
N GLN A 259 22.03 19.91 -8.97
CA GLN A 259 20.88 19.94 -9.87
C GLN A 259 20.44 18.51 -10.21
N PRO A 260 19.12 18.22 -10.30
CA PRO A 260 18.63 16.88 -10.60
C PRO A 260 19.20 16.42 -11.94
N VAL A 261 20.10 15.44 -11.90
CA VAL A 261 20.62 14.78 -13.09
C VAL A 261 19.43 14.11 -13.78
N ARG A 262 19.01 14.64 -14.93
CA ARG A 262 17.99 13.99 -15.78
C ARG A 262 18.47 12.58 -16.13
N ARG A 263 17.85 11.57 -15.52
CA ARG A 263 18.15 10.16 -15.82
C ARG A 263 17.65 9.83 -17.22
N GLN A 264 18.52 9.25 -18.03
CA GLN A 264 18.23 8.80 -19.40
C GLN A 264 18.33 7.27 -19.47
N PRO A 265 17.37 6.52 -18.90
CA PRO A 265 17.45 5.06 -18.81
C PRO A 265 17.40 4.36 -20.16
N LEU A 266 16.90 5.04 -21.20
CA LEU A 266 16.85 4.54 -22.57
C LEU A 266 18.00 5.08 -23.42
N ARG A 267 18.99 5.75 -22.83
CA ARG A 267 20.14 6.29 -23.57
C ARG A 267 20.84 5.19 -24.39
N GLY A 268 20.90 5.41 -25.70
CA GLY A 268 21.53 4.46 -26.63
C GLY A 268 20.65 3.24 -26.96
N ARG A 269 19.39 3.22 -26.55
CA ARG A 269 18.43 2.16 -26.86
C ARG A 269 17.46 2.56 -27.95
N THR A 270 17.13 1.64 -28.84
CA THR A 270 16.11 1.82 -29.87
C THR A 270 14.75 1.28 -29.41
N VAL A 271 13.69 2.04 -29.65
CA VAL A 271 12.34 1.72 -29.17
C VAL A 271 11.35 1.84 -30.32
N ALA A 272 10.58 0.79 -30.54
CA ALA A 272 9.40 0.82 -31.39
C ALA A 272 8.15 1.01 -30.51
N VAL A 273 7.22 1.87 -30.94
CA VAL A 273 5.96 2.12 -30.23
C VAL A 273 4.80 1.52 -31.03
N GLU A 274 4.14 0.51 -30.47
CA GLU A 274 3.00 -0.20 -31.05
C GLU A 274 1.78 -0.07 -30.14
N VAL A 275 1.19 1.11 -30.14
CA VAL A 275 0.05 1.48 -29.29
C VAL A 275 -1.15 1.83 -30.17
N ARG A 276 -2.33 1.30 -29.81
CA ARG A 276 -3.64 1.59 -30.40
C ARG A 276 -4.66 2.06 -29.33
N SER A 277 -4.16 2.60 -28.22
CA SER A 277 -4.95 3.02 -27.06
C SER A 277 -5.75 4.29 -27.35
N ASP A 278 -7.02 4.31 -26.95
CA ASP A 278 -7.89 5.50 -27.00
C ASP A 278 -7.48 6.56 -25.96
N GLN A 279 -6.68 6.17 -24.95
CA GLN A 279 -6.30 7.03 -23.83
C GLN A 279 -4.95 7.73 -24.02
N HIS A 280 -4.06 7.20 -24.87
CA HIS A 280 -2.71 7.75 -25.07
C HIS A 280 -2.31 7.72 -26.53
N SER A 281 -1.93 8.88 -27.08
CA SER A 281 -1.47 8.95 -28.46
C SER A 281 -0.06 8.39 -28.62
N VAL A 282 0.23 7.77 -29.76
CA VAL A 282 1.58 7.27 -30.11
C VAL A 282 2.63 8.38 -29.96
N GLN A 283 2.29 9.60 -30.36
CA GLN A 283 3.17 10.77 -30.25
C GLN A 283 3.55 11.13 -28.81
N GLN A 284 2.61 10.99 -27.85
CA GLN A 284 2.90 11.22 -26.43
C GLN A 284 3.88 10.20 -25.88
N VAL A 285 3.72 8.93 -26.26
CA VAL A 285 4.60 7.83 -25.85
C VAL A 285 5.99 8.00 -26.48
N GLU A 286 6.07 8.35 -27.76
CA GLU A 286 7.33 8.62 -28.46
C GLU A 286 8.10 9.79 -27.85
N LYS A 287 7.41 10.89 -27.52
CA LYS A 287 8.00 12.03 -26.83
C LYS A 287 8.60 11.62 -25.49
N LYS A 288 7.87 10.78 -24.73
CA LYS A 288 8.35 10.29 -23.43
C LYS A 288 9.58 9.40 -23.56
N VAL A 289 9.65 8.56 -24.58
CA VAL A 289 10.84 7.76 -24.88
C VAL A 289 12.06 8.65 -25.17
N GLN A 290 11.88 9.72 -25.95
CA GLN A 290 12.96 10.67 -26.25
C GLN A 290 13.41 11.45 -25.01
N GLU A 291 12.49 11.86 -24.13
CA GLU A 291 12.81 12.49 -22.84
C GLU A 291 13.68 11.59 -21.95
N LEU A 292 13.51 10.27 -22.06
CA LEU A 292 14.28 9.24 -21.36
C LEU A 292 15.56 8.83 -22.11
N GLY A 293 15.89 9.48 -23.23
CA GLY A 293 17.11 9.27 -24.02
C GLY A 293 17.03 8.16 -25.07
N GLY A 294 15.86 7.58 -25.31
CA GLY A 294 15.65 6.52 -26.30
C GLY A 294 15.49 7.05 -27.73
N GLN A 295 15.87 6.24 -28.71
CA GLN A 295 15.71 6.53 -30.13
C GLN A 295 14.48 5.81 -30.69
N ILE A 296 13.55 6.55 -31.26
CA ILE A 296 12.36 5.98 -31.92
C ILE A 296 12.74 5.40 -33.27
N VAL A 297 12.37 4.15 -33.52
CA VAL A 297 12.51 3.50 -34.82
C VAL A 297 11.15 3.23 -35.45
N ARG A 298 10.96 3.65 -36.70
CA ARG A 298 9.73 3.41 -37.46
C ARG A 298 9.81 2.08 -38.20
N GLY A 299 9.03 1.12 -37.72
CA GLY A 299 8.90 -0.17 -38.38
C GLY A 299 10.05 -1.14 -38.12
N VAL A 300 9.77 -2.40 -38.45
CA VAL A 300 10.41 -3.62 -37.94
C VAL A 300 11.67 -4.01 -38.72
N LYS A 301 12.24 -3.10 -39.50
CA LYS A 301 13.48 -3.39 -40.26
C LYS A 301 14.74 -2.91 -39.54
N GLY A 302 14.62 -2.02 -38.56
CA GLY A 302 15.70 -1.71 -37.62
C GLY A 302 15.51 -2.56 -36.36
N ARG A 303 16.57 -3.24 -35.89
CA ARG A 303 16.57 -3.93 -34.60
C ARG A 303 16.17 -2.95 -33.49
N ALA A 304 14.93 -3.05 -33.01
CA ALA A 304 14.48 -2.33 -31.82
C ALA A 304 14.92 -3.12 -30.60
N ASP A 305 15.54 -2.47 -29.62
CA ASP A 305 15.81 -3.10 -28.32
C ASP A 305 14.49 -3.36 -27.56
N TYR A 306 13.54 -2.42 -27.68
CA TYR A 306 12.26 -2.46 -26.98
C TYR A 306 11.07 -2.20 -27.91
N ILE A 307 9.94 -2.83 -27.60
CA ILE A 307 8.64 -2.59 -28.18
C ILE A 307 7.71 -2.19 -27.04
N ILE A 308 7.24 -0.94 -27.04
CA ILE A 308 6.20 -0.48 -26.11
C ILE A 308 4.84 -0.78 -26.74
N THR A 309 3.99 -1.53 -26.05
CA THR A 309 2.70 -1.96 -26.60
C THR A 309 1.58 -2.03 -25.56
N ASP A 310 0.35 -1.77 -25.99
CA ASP A 310 -0.87 -1.99 -25.21
C ASP A 310 -1.45 -3.40 -25.37
N ASN A 311 -0.87 -4.23 -26.25
CA ASN A 311 -1.29 -5.61 -26.50
C ASN A 311 -0.07 -6.54 -26.56
N ALA A 312 0.41 -6.93 -25.36
CA ALA A 312 1.62 -7.75 -25.22
C ALA A 312 1.51 -9.10 -25.94
N GLU A 313 0.35 -9.75 -25.94
CA GLU A 313 0.14 -11.05 -26.60
C GLU A 313 0.36 -10.98 -28.11
N LYS A 314 -0.16 -9.94 -28.77
CA LYS A 314 -0.02 -9.75 -30.22
C LYS A 314 1.42 -9.36 -30.61
N SER A 315 2.10 -8.59 -29.77
CA SER A 315 3.47 -8.14 -30.05
C SER A 315 4.55 -9.14 -29.57
N MET A 316 4.20 -10.18 -28.81
CA MET A 316 5.16 -11.21 -28.34
C MET A 316 5.77 -12.02 -29.49
N LEU A 317 4.98 -12.45 -30.47
CA LEU A 317 5.50 -13.22 -31.61
C LEU A 317 6.48 -12.37 -32.43
N LYS A 318 6.14 -11.09 -32.62
CA LYS A 318 6.94 -10.09 -33.33
C LYS A 318 8.21 -9.74 -32.57
N ALA A 319 8.12 -9.56 -31.25
CA ALA A 319 9.26 -9.32 -30.37
C ALA A 319 10.26 -10.48 -30.39
N ARG A 320 9.77 -11.73 -30.36
CA ARG A 320 10.60 -12.95 -30.47
C ARG A 320 11.34 -13.04 -31.80
N LEU A 321 10.64 -12.81 -32.92
CA LEU A 321 11.25 -12.81 -34.26
C LEU A 321 12.33 -11.74 -34.41
N MET A 322 12.19 -10.63 -33.69
CA MET A 322 13.07 -9.46 -33.79
C MET A 322 14.15 -9.40 -32.71
N GLN A 323 14.19 -10.39 -31.82
CA GLN A 323 15.04 -10.37 -30.61
C GLN A 323 14.84 -9.08 -29.77
N ALA A 324 13.66 -8.46 -29.88
CA ALA A 324 13.26 -7.26 -29.18
C ALA A 324 12.48 -7.63 -27.91
N ARG A 325 12.48 -6.75 -26.91
CA ARG A 325 11.75 -6.97 -25.64
C ARG A 325 10.45 -6.18 -25.62
N THR A 326 9.39 -6.75 -25.07
CA THR A 326 8.10 -6.03 -24.91
C THR A 326 8.01 -5.35 -23.56
N VAL A 327 7.56 -4.10 -23.54
CA VAL A 327 7.18 -3.36 -22.32
C VAL A 327 5.71 -2.97 -22.47
N GLY A 328 4.89 -3.27 -21.47
CA GLY A 328 3.47 -2.88 -21.49
C GLY A 328 3.31 -1.36 -21.42
N LEU A 329 2.37 -0.79 -22.18
CA LEU A 329 2.11 0.64 -22.22
C LEU A 329 1.82 1.21 -20.83
N ARG A 330 0.98 0.51 -20.05
CA ARG A 330 0.64 0.91 -18.68
C ARG A 330 1.87 0.94 -17.78
N GLU A 331 2.73 -0.07 -17.88
CA GLU A 331 3.97 -0.15 -17.10
C GLU A 331 4.94 0.95 -17.50
N PHE A 332 5.13 1.17 -18.80
CA PHE A 332 5.98 2.23 -19.33
C PHE A 332 5.55 3.61 -18.83
N LEU A 333 4.25 3.92 -18.87
CA LEU A 333 3.73 5.22 -18.41
C LEU A 333 3.79 5.38 -16.90
N LEU A 334 3.46 4.32 -16.14
CA LEU A 334 3.57 4.30 -14.68
C LEU A 334 5.00 4.60 -14.22
N TYR A 335 6.00 4.00 -14.86
CA TYR A 335 7.39 4.12 -14.44
C TYR A 335 8.12 5.35 -15.00
N SER A 336 7.68 5.88 -16.15
CA SER A 336 8.30 7.05 -16.77
C SER A 336 7.88 8.39 -16.14
N ASN A 337 6.80 8.42 -15.35
CA ASN A 337 6.25 9.65 -14.76
C ASN A 337 6.70 9.92 -13.32
N SER A 338 7.49 9.04 -12.70
CA SER A 338 8.00 9.22 -11.34
C SER A 338 9.51 8.99 -11.25
N LEU A 339 10.24 9.95 -10.65
CA LEU A 339 11.68 9.84 -10.39
C LEU A 339 12.04 8.62 -9.53
N GLN A 340 11.15 8.18 -8.64
CA GLN A 340 11.34 6.99 -7.80
C GLN A 340 10.97 5.70 -8.54
N ALA A 341 10.02 5.76 -9.47
CA ALA A 341 9.65 4.61 -10.32
C ALA A 341 10.63 4.38 -11.48
N MET A 342 11.47 5.37 -11.79
CA MET A 342 12.49 5.30 -12.84
C MET A 342 13.49 4.17 -12.61
N SER A 343 13.86 3.89 -11.36
CA SER A 343 14.74 2.76 -11.03
C SER A 343 14.11 1.40 -11.31
N ARG A 344 12.78 1.31 -11.42
CA ARG A 344 12.07 0.10 -11.87
C ARG A 344 12.06 -0.01 -13.40
N LEU A 345 11.90 1.10 -14.13
CA LEU A 345 12.12 1.10 -15.58
C LEU A 345 13.57 0.70 -15.91
N GLU A 346 14.54 1.27 -15.17
CA GLU A 346 15.95 0.90 -15.24
C GLU A 346 16.17 -0.59 -14.91
N ALA A 347 15.49 -1.14 -13.90
CA ALA A 347 15.59 -2.56 -13.58
C ALA A 347 14.93 -3.46 -14.65
N ILE A 348 13.81 -3.07 -15.25
CA ILE A 348 13.19 -3.80 -16.36
C ILE A 348 14.12 -3.79 -17.59
N ILE A 349 14.80 -2.68 -17.80
CA ILE A 349 15.83 -2.50 -18.84
C ILE A 349 17.11 -3.30 -18.50
N ALA A 350 17.52 -3.37 -17.23
CA ALA A 350 18.81 -3.89 -16.78
C ALA A 350 18.80 -5.37 -16.32
N ARG A 351 17.67 -5.94 -15.92
CA ARG A 351 17.57 -7.28 -15.31
C ARG A 351 17.48 -8.42 -16.34
N ILE A 352 18.04 -8.23 -17.53
CA ILE A 352 18.15 -9.26 -18.56
C ILE A 352 19.45 -9.05 -19.33
#